data_AF-A0AAV4DIT7-F1
#
_entry.id   AF-A0AAV4DIT7-F1
#
_cell.length_a   1.000
_cell.length_b   1.000
_cell.length_c   1.000
_cell.angle_alpha   90.00
_cell.angle_beta   90.00
_cell.angle_gamma   90.00
#
_symmetry.space_group_name_H-M   'P 1'
#
loop_
_entity.id
_entity.type
_entity.pdbx_description
1 polymer ?
#
loop_
_entity_poly.entity_id
_entity_poly.type
_entity_poly.pdbx_seq_one_letter_code
_entity_poly.pdbx_strand_id
1 'polypeptide(L)'
;MARFEGVVFSLKQVGICQKKTKPERETHENFFKDQFQFAKQLFQQLRSGILTVHKKKLETHRCKTYSDHSDPEREKRLEDIDGLVWPSAPGVKFNNKPPTLNEVNSVVEKARGKFWH
;
A
#
# COMPACT_ATOMS: atom_id res chain seq x y z
N MET A 1 -10.44 -58.77 -0.09
CA MET A 1 -9.94 -58.04 -1.29
C MET A 1 -10.87 -56.86 -1.54
N ALA A 2 -10.42 -55.63 -1.25
CA ALA A 2 -11.19 -54.41 -1.51
C ALA A 2 -10.34 -53.49 -2.39
N ARG A 3 -10.94 -53.06 -3.51
CA ARG A 3 -10.35 -52.26 -4.59
C ARG A 3 -10.02 -50.86 -4.09
N PHE A 4 -8.80 -50.39 -4.38
CA PHE A 4 -8.44 -48.97 -4.33
C PHE A 4 -9.09 -48.26 -5.52
N GLU A 5 -10.08 -47.41 -5.27
CA GLU A 5 -10.51 -46.43 -6.26
C GLU A 5 -9.54 -45.24 -6.22
N GLY A 6 -8.71 -45.17 -7.25
CA GLY A 6 -7.78 -44.07 -7.47
C GLY A 6 -8.54 -42.78 -7.76
N VAL A 7 -8.19 -41.73 -7.03
CA VAL A 7 -8.60 -40.35 -7.30
C VAL A 7 -8.03 -39.94 -8.65
N VAL A 8 -8.86 -39.93 -9.68
CA VAL A 8 -8.51 -39.35 -10.99
C VAL A 8 -8.51 -37.84 -10.83
N PHE A 9 -7.34 -37.26 -10.54
CA PHE A 9 -7.12 -35.82 -10.63
C PHE A 9 -7.29 -35.40 -12.09
N SER A 10 -8.39 -34.71 -12.38
CA SER A 10 -8.75 -34.24 -13.71
C SER A 10 -7.72 -33.22 -14.22
N LEU A 11 -6.95 -33.60 -15.24
CA LEU A 11 -5.98 -32.79 -15.98
C LEU A 11 -6.56 -31.47 -16.53
N LYS A 12 -7.89 -31.33 -16.58
CA LYS A 12 -8.59 -30.11 -17.01
C LYS A 12 -8.42 -28.92 -16.05
N GLN A 13 -8.23 -29.15 -14.75
CA GLN A 13 -8.09 -28.06 -13.78
C GLN A 13 -6.70 -27.41 -13.77
N VAL A 14 -5.64 -28.18 -14.05
CA VAL A 14 -4.26 -27.67 -14.12
C VAL A 14 -4.09 -26.63 -15.23
N GLY A 15 -4.76 -26.82 -16.38
CA GLY A 15 -4.72 -25.89 -17.50
C GLY A 15 -5.43 -24.55 -17.27
N ILE A 16 -6.38 -24.47 -16.33
CA ILE A 16 -7.09 -23.23 -15.98
C ILE A 16 -6.27 -22.40 -14.99
N CYS A 17 -5.60 -23.06 -14.04
CA CYS A 17 -4.75 -22.39 -13.06
C CYS A 17 -3.51 -21.76 -13.71
N GLN A 18 -2.86 -22.45 -14.65
CA GLN A 18 -1.70 -21.93 -15.38
C GLN A 18 -1.99 -20.70 -16.25
N LYS A 19 -3.23 -20.55 -16.75
CA LYS A 19 -3.64 -19.39 -17.55
C LYS A 19 -3.76 -18.11 -16.71
N LYS A 20 -4.03 -18.24 -15.41
CA LYS A 20 -4.14 -17.10 -14.49
C LYS A 20 -2.77 -16.64 -13.97
N THR A 21 -1.80 -17.54 -13.84
CA THR A 21 -0.46 -17.22 -13.31
C THR A 21 0.46 -16.52 -14.31
N LYS A 22 0.26 -16.72 -15.62
CA LYS A 22 1.07 -16.06 -16.66
C LYS A 22 0.93 -14.53 -16.66
N PRO A 23 -0.29 -13.94 -16.70
CA PRO A 23 -0.43 -12.49 -16.73
C PRO A 23 0.09 -11.84 -15.45
N GLU A 24 -0.04 -12.49 -14.29
CA GLU A 24 0.44 -11.95 -13.01
C GLU A 24 1.98 -11.87 -12.95
N ARG A 25 2.67 -12.91 -13.44
CA ARG A 25 4.14 -12.93 -13.55
C ARG A 25 4.63 -11.88 -14.55
N GLU A 26 3.97 -11.76 -15.70
CA GLU A 26 4.30 -10.75 -16.72
C GLU A 26 4.10 -9.32 -16.20
N THR A 27 3.03 -9.06 -15.44
CA THR A 27 2.83 -7.74 -14.81
C THR A 27 3.89 -7.42 -13.76
N HIS A 28 4.29 -8.42 -12.98
CA HIS A 28 5.34 -8.29 -11.99
C HIS A 28 6.69 -7.99 -12.66
N GLU A 29 7.07 -8.78 -13.68
CA GLU A 29 8.29 -8.54 -14.45
C GLU A 29 8.30 -7.16 -15.13
N ASN A 30 7.17 -6.71 -15.67
CA ASN A 30 7.07 -5.39 -16.30
C ASN A 30 7.18 -4.24 -15.30
N PHE A 31 6.69 -4.43 -14.06
CA PHE A 31 6.91 -3.47 -12.98
C PHE A 31 8.39 -3.34 -12.61
N PHE A 32 9.11 -4.46 -12.50
CA PHE A 32 10.53 -4.44 -12.11
C PHE A 32 11.48 -4.01 -13.25
N LYS A 33 11.08 -4.14 -14.52
CA LYS A 33 11.83 -3.63 -15.67
C LYS A 33 11.86 -2.10 -15.72
N ASP A 34 10.70 -1.47 -15.58
CA ASP A 34 10.58 0.00 -15.54
C ASP A 34 9.37 0.41 -14.69
N GLN A 35 9.65 0.72 -13.43
CA GLN A 35 8.63 1.05 -12.42
C GLN A 35 7.85 2.31 -12.80
N PHE A 36 8.49 3.29 -13.43
CA PHE A 36 7.88 4.58 -13.73
C PHE A 36 6.99 4.50 -14.96
N GLN A 37 7.41 3.81 -16.01
CA GLN A 37 6.57 3.56 -17.19
C GLN A 37 5.38 2.68 -16.84
N PHE A 38 5.58 1.64 -16.02
CA PHE A 38 4.49 0.80 -15.55
C PHE A 38 3.46 1.59 -14.75
N ALA A 39 3.90 2.42 -13.79
CA ALA A 39 3.02 3.29 -13.02
C ALA A 39 2.29 4.30 -13.93
N LYS A 40 3.00 4.92 -14.87
CA LYS A 40 2.40 5.84 -15.84
C LYS A 40 1.30 5.16 -16.67
N GLN A 41 1.54 3.93 -17.12
CA GLN A 41 0.56 3.13 -17.84
C GLN A 41 -0.67 2.82 -16.96
N LEU A 42 -0.48 2.47 -15.68
CA LEU A 42 -1.58 2.24 -14.74
C LEU A 42 -2.47 3.48 -14.55
N PHE A 43 -1.88 4.67 -14.50
CA PHE A 43 -2.63 5.93 -14.35
C PHE A 43 -3.24 6.42 -15.67
N GLN A 44 -2.64 6.07 -16.80
CA GLN A 44 -3.15 6.39 -18.14
C GLN A 44 -4.24 5.42 -18.61
N GLN A 45 -4.31 4.21 -18.06
CA GLN A 45 -5.45 3.34 -18.24
C GLN A 45 -6.69 4.06 -17.73
N LEU A 46 -7.56 4.50 -18.65
CA LEU A 46 -8.90 4.96 -18.30
C LEU A 46 -9.57 3.83 -17.53
N ARG A 47 -9.73 4.02 -16.22
CA ARG A 47 -10.65 3.20 -15.43
C ARG A 47 -12.05 3.55 -15.88
N SER A 48 -12.50 2.92 -16.96
CA SER A 48 -13.84 3.09 -17.48
C SER A 48 -14.82 2.27 -16.62
N GLY A 49 -15.91 2.93 -16.24
CA GLY A 49 -16.99 2.34 -15.48
C GLY A 49 -18.16 3.30 -15.49
N ILE A 50 -19.36 2.81 -15.77
CA ILE A 50 -20.57 3.63 -15.69
C ILE A 50 -20.99 3.66 -14.22
N LEU A 51 -20.80 4.80 -13.57
CA LEU A 51 -21.36 5.00 -12.24
C LEU A 51 -22.86 5.25 -12.40
N THR A 52 -23.67 4.23 -12.12
CA THR A 52 -25.14 4.31 -12.14
C THR A 52 -25.71 5.20 -11.03
N VAL A 53 -24.88 5.55 -10.04
CA VAL A 53 -25.26 6.36 -8.89
C VAL A 53 -25.27 7.84 -9.25
N HIS A 54 -26.37 8.52 -8.95
CA HIS A 54 -26.46 9.97 -9.10
C HIS A 54 -25.41 10.70 -8.24
N LYS A 55 -24.81 11.75 -8.81
CA LYS A 55 -23.80 12.61 -8.15
C LYS A 55 -24.23 13.06 -6.75
N LYS A 56 -25.50 13.48 -6.58
CA LYS A 56 -26.04 13.90 -5.28
C LYS A 56 -25.91 12.82 -4.22
N LYS A 57 -26.25 11.56 -4.55
CA LYS A 57 -26.16 10.43 -3.63
C LYS A 57 -24.71 10.10 -3.29
N LEU A 58 -23.81 10.20 -4.26
CA LEU A 58 -22.37 10.01 -4.05
C LEU A 58 -21.80 11.08 -3.11
N GLU A 59 -22.12 12.35 -3.35
CA GLU A 59 -21.66 13.47 -2.52
C GLU A 59 -22.20 13.36 -1.09
N THR A 60 -23.49 13.05 -0.91
CA THR A 60 -24.06 12.82 0.42
C THR A 60 -23.36 11.67 1.15
N HIS A 61 -23.09 10.55 0.47
CA HIS A 61 -22.35 9.45 1.06
C HIS A 61 -20.92 9.84 1.41
N ARG A 62 -20.20 10.52 0.51
CA ARG A 62 -18.82 10.99 0.76
C ARG A 62 -18.77 11.89 2.00
N CYS A 63 -19.68 12.85 2.07
CA CYS A 63 -19.75 13.76 3.22
C CYS A 63 -20.03 12.97 4.49
N LYS A 64 -21.05 12.09 4.50
CA LYS A 64 -21.41 11.29 5.68
C LYS A 64 -20.28 10.39 6.18
N THR A 65 -19.50 9.81 5.28
CA THR A 65 -18.52 8.78 5.63
C THR A 65 -17.15 9.36 5.98
N TYR A 66 -16.75 10.47 5.35
CA TYR A 66 -15.37 10.94 5.40
C TYR A 66 -15.22 12.41 5.79
N SER A 67 -16.32 13.17 5.94
CA SER A 67 -16.20 14.54 6.43
C SER A 67 -16.19 14.55 7.95
N ASP A 68 -15.18 15.20 8.52
CA ASP A 68 -15.08 15.43 9.96
C ASP A 68 -16.35 16.10 10.52
N HIS A 69 -17.02 16.94 9.72
CA HIS A 69 -18.28 17.60 10.10
C HIS A 69 -19.47 16.66 10.31
N SER A 70 -19.43 15.43 9.77
CA SER A 70 -20.50 14.45 9.96
C SER A 70 -20.19 13.40 11.02
N ASP A 71 -19.00 13.46 11.63
CA ASP A 71 -18.65 12.60 12.74
C ASP A 71 -19.34 13.12 14.01
N PRO A 72 -20.34 12.39 14.56
CA PRO A 72 -21.04 12.81 15.77
C PRO A 72 -20.14 12.85 17.01
N GLU A 73 -18.99 12.18 16.98
CA GLU A 73 -18.02 12.16 18.08
C GLU A 73 -16.92 13.21 17.92
N ARG A 74 -16.90 14.00 16.83
CA ARG A 74 -15.89 15.04 16.64
C ARG A 74 -15.86 16.07 17.77
N GLU A 75 -17.01 16.47 18.27
CA GLU A 75 -17.13 17.44 19.37
C GLU A 75 -17.03 16.78 20.75
N LYS A 76 -17.03 15.44 20.81
CA LYS A 76 -16.84 14.69 22.04
C LYS A 76 -15.39 14.83 22.47
N ARG A 77 -15.16 15.36 23.67
CA ARG A 77 -13.81 15.35 24.27
C ARG A 77 -13.38 13.89 24.44
N LEU A 78 -12.16 13.59 24.00
CA LEU A 78 -11.52 12.32 24.30
C LEU A 78 -11.44 12.17 25.83
N GLU A 79 -11.69 10.95 26.30
CA GLU A 79 -11.52 10.61 27.71
C GLU A 79 -10.02 10.65 28.07
N ASP A 80 -9.71 10.97 29.32
CA ASP A 80 -8.34 10.93 29.81
C ASP A 80 -7.84 9.49 29.75
N ILE A 81 -6.77 9.25 28.99
CA ILE A 81 -6.17 7.93 28.86
C ILE A 81 -5.26 7.72 30.08
N ASP A 82 -5.75 6.97 31.06
CA ASP A 82 -4.95 6.53 32.21
C ASP A 82 -3.73 5.72 31.73
N GLY A 83 -2.54 6.06 32.25
CA GLY A 83 -1.30 5.38 31.91
C GLY A 83 -0.56 5.95 30.70
N LEU A 84 -0.96 7.11 30.16
CA LEU A 84 -0.17 7.82 29.17
C LEU A 84 1.13 8.35 29.81
N VAL A 85 2.21 7.59 29.65
CA VAL A 85 3.55 8.03 30.04
C VAL A 85 4.06 8.98 28.98
N TRP A 86 4.00 10.28 29.27
CA TRP A 86 4.71 11.26 28.45
C TRP A 86 6.21 10.97 28.53
N PRO A 87 6.89 10.82 27.38
CA PRO A 87 8.34 10.67 27.40
C PRO A 87 8.96 11.91 28.04
N SER A 88 10.02 11.72 28.82
CA SER A 88 10.85 12.83 29.27
C SER A 88 11.32 13.64 28.06
N ALA A 89 11.39 14.96 28.19
CA ALA A 89 11.91 15.82 27.13
C ALA A 89 13.26 15.27 26.62
N PRO A 90 13.50 15.32 25.29
CA PRO A 90 14.74 14.80 24.74
C PRO A 90 15.92 15.52 25.37
N GLY A 91 16.90 14.76 25.88
CA GLY A 91 18.11 15.32 26.48
C GLY A 91 19.01 16.07 25.48
N VAL A 92 18.76 15.88 24.18
CA VAL A 92 19.50 16.52 23.09
C VAL A 92 18.52 17.39 22.30
N LYS A 93 18.87 18.67 22.11
CA LYS A 93 18.10 19.58 21.24
C LYS A 93 18.23 19.14 19.79
N PHE A 94 17.13 19.24 19.05
CA PHE A 94 17.15 19.01 17.61
C PHE A 94 18.09 20.01 16.92
N ASN A 95 18.97 19.50 16.06
CA ASN A 95 19.91 20.34 15.31
C ASN A 95 19.19 20.93 14.09
N ASN A 96 18.84 22.21 14.14
CA ASN A 96 18.18 22.95 13.04
C ASN A 96 19.15 23.43 11.94
N LYS A 97 20.44 23.09 12.02
CA LYS A 97 21.39 23.48 10.98
C LYS A 97 21.13 22.69 9.70
N PRO A 98 21.40 23.26 8.51
CA PRO A 98 21.37 22.50 7.27
C PRO A 98 22.39 21.35 7.35
N PRO A 99 22.09 20.21 6.70
CA PRO A 99 22.99 19.07 6.68
C PRO A 99 24.31 19.45 6.01
N THR A 100 25.41 18.97 6.58
CA THR A 100 26.75 19.10 6.01
C THR A 100 26.92 18.12 4.85
N LEU A 101 27.81 18.44 3.89
CA LEU A 101 28.10 17.56 2.76
C LEU A 101 28.57 16.17 3.21
N ASN A 102 29.28 16.08 4.33
CA ASN A 102 29.74 14.79 4.88
C ASN A 102 28.57 13.93 5.37
N GLU A 103 27.60 14.52 6.07
CA GLU A 103 26.39 13.81 6.48
C GLU A 103 25.61 13.30 5.26
N VAL A 104 25.44 14.14 4.24
CA VAL A 104 24.77 13.75 2.99
C VAL A 104 25.50 12.60 2.30
N ASN A 105 26.83 12.70 2.12
CA ASN A 105 27.62 11.65 1.48
C ASN A 105 27.55 10.34 2.27
N SER A 106 27.61 10.39 3.61
CA SER A 106 27.51 9.19 4.45
C SER A 106 26.18 8.46 4.29
N VAL A 107 25.07 9.21 4.15
CA VAL A 107 23.74 8.64 3.91
C VAL A 107 23.66 8.05 2.51
N VAL A 108 24.18 8.75 1.50
CA VAL A 108 24.20 8.30 0.11
C VAL A 108 25.03 7.02 -0.07
N GLU A 109 26.19 6.93 0.57
CA GLU A 109 27.05 5.73 0.50
C GLU A 109 26.41 4.52 1.18
N LYS A 110 25.79 4.71 2.35
CA LYS A 110 24.99 3.66 3.02
C LYS A 110 23.83 3.19 2.13
N ALA A 111 23.07 4.13 1.56
CA ALA A 111 21.95 3.82 0.67
C ALA A 111 22.39 3.08 -0.60
N ARG A 112 23.58 3.38 -1.11
CA ARG A 112 24.18 2.69 -2.27
C ARG A 112 24.83 1.34 -1.92
N GLY A 113 24.79 0.91 -0.66
CA GLY A 113 25.42 -0.33 -0.20
C GLY A 113 26.95 -0.32 -0.28
N LYS A 114 27.58 0.85 -0.40
CA LYS A 114 29.03 1.00 -0.52
C LYS A 114 29.76 0.97 0.84
N PHE A 115 29.01 0.88 1.93
CA PHE A 115 29.51 0.97 3.31
C PHE A 115 29.84 -0.39 3.94
N TRP A 116 29.83 -1.48 3.19
CA TRP A 116 30.23 -2.81 3.70
C TRP A 116 31.73 -3.03 3.48
N HIS A 117 32.53 -2.85 4.53
CA HIS A 117 33.89 -3.35 4.68
C HIS A 117 33.98 -4.21 5.94
#